data_AF-M6R9E2-F1
#
_entry.id   AF-M6R9E2-F1
#
_cell.length_a   1.000
_cell.length_b   1.000
_cell.length_c   1.000
_cell.angle_alpha   90.00
_cell.angle_beta   90.00
_cell.angle_gamma   90.00
#
_symmetry.space_group_name_H-M   'P 1'
#
loop_
_entity.id
_entity.type
_entity.pdbx_description
1 polymer ?
#
loop_
_entity_poly.entity_id
_entity_poly.type
_entity_poly.pdbx_seq_one_letter_code
_entity_poly.pdbx_strand_id
1 'polypeptide(L)'
;MNYILSQFKEIRRNGWRALLRKIGRAIDYLLTFLFFPLILLLLFFIRGIRKWKHIRFGYFVSSRIGHFVADVGISFAEAKKSREYLDFYFIPKPISNMQWYKMTCRNFNVTKIAEAFYRIDKIIFKNSLHRIIPPAERLNSRDKNGVLSSNTDLIPFTKDENIFCKNWLKKKGWKEDEAFICLIVRDSAYLQKYMSGRNFSYHNFRDTQINTYLNSVKLLVEMGYWVFRMGKVANERLDYNHERFIDYPFSMDQN
;
A
#
# COMPACT_ATOMS: atom_id res chain seq x y z
N MET A 1 -16.92 -9.68 -25.29
CA MET A 1 -17.04 -11.08 -24.83
C MET A 1 -16.04 -11.47 -23.72
N ASN A 2 -14.79 -10.99 -23.72
CA ASN A 2 -13.75 -11.42 -22.75
C ASN A 2 -13.89 -10.90 -21.30
N TYR A 3 -14.50 -9.73 -21.07
CA TYR A 3 -14.60 -9.17 -19.70
C TYR A 3 -15.52 -10.01 -18.82
N ILE A 4 -16.74 -10.31 -19.28
CA ILE A 4 -17.73 -11.11 -18.53
C ILE A 4 -17.16 -12.50 -18.21
N LEU A 5 -16.55 -13.16 -19.19
CA LEU A 5 -15.89 -14.46 -18.99
C LEU A 5 -14.76 -14.39 -17.95
N SER A 6 -13.97 -13.31 -17.94
CA SER A 6 -12.94 -13.11 -16.89
C SER A 6 -13.56 -12.88 -15.51
N GLN A 7 -14.72 -12.21 -15.43
CA GLN A 7 -15.42 -12.01 -14.17
C GLN A 7 -15.91 -13.34 -13.58
N PHE A 8 -16.45 -14.23 -14.41
CA PHE A 8 -16.87 -15.58 -14.01
C PHE A 8 -15.69 -16.46 -13.62
N LYS A 9 -14.58 -16.45 -14.38
CA LYS A 9 -13.35 -17.18 -14.02
C LYS A 9 -12.81 -16.74 -12.66
N GLU A 10 -12.87 -15.44 -12.36
CA GLU A 10 -12.42 -14.92 -11.07
C GLU A 10 -13.33 -15.34 -9.90
N ILE A 11 -14.66 -15.36 -10.09
CA ILE A 11 -15.60 -15.88 -9.08
C ILE A 11 -15.39 -17.37 -8.87
N ARG A 12 -15.23 -18.15 -9.96
CA ARG A 12 -14.99 -19.59 -9.88
C ARG A 12 -13.71 -19.94 -9.12
N ARG A 13 -12.65 -19.13 -9.26
CA ARG A 13 -11.37 -19.36 -8.57
C ARG A 13 -11.35 -18.87 -7.12
N ASN A 14 -11.91 -17.69 -6.87
CA ASN A 14 -11.80 -17.02 -5.57
C ASN A 14 -13.08 -17.18 -4.70
N GLY A 15 -14.06 -17.92 -5.20
CA GLY A 15 -15.30 -18.28 -4.53
C GLY A 15 -16.19 -17.10 -4.12
N TRP A 16 -16.95 -17.31 -3.04
CA TRP A 16 -17.92 -16.35 -2.49
C TRP A 16 -17.31 -14.99 -2.13
N ARG A 17 -16.04 -14.95 -1.70
CA ARG A 17 -15.33 -13.70 -1.36
C ARG A 17 -15.19 -12.78 -2.57
N ALA A 18 -14.91 -13.34 -3.75
CA ALA A 18 -14.84 -12.54 -4.97
C ALA A 18 -16.21 -12.06 -5.42
N LEU A 19 -17.27 -12.86 -5.24
CA LEU A 19 -18.63 -12.45 -5.52
C LEU A 19 -19.06 -11.28 -4.64
N LEU A 20 -18.90 -11.38 -3.31
CA LEU A 20 -19.25 -10.30 -2.38
C LEU A 20 -18.51 -8.99 -2.70
N ARG A 21 -17.22 -9.07 -3.06
CA ARG A 21 -16.46 -7.89 -3.47
C ARG A 21 -17.04 -7.25 -4.72
N LYS A 22 -17.50 -8.04 -5.69
CA LYS A 22 -18.11 -7.54 -6.93
C LYS A 22 -19.47 -6.92 -6.66
N ILE A 23 -20.29 -7.55 -5.81
CA ILE A 23 -21.58 -7.00 -5.36
C ILE A 23 -21.35 -5.65 -4.66
N GLY A 24 -20.41 -5.59 -3.71
CA GLY A 24 -20.07 -4.34 -3.03
C GLY A 24 -19.66 -3.23 -4.00
N ARG A 25 -18.85 -3.56 -5.02
CA ARG A 25 -18.50 -2.60 -6.08
C ARG A 25 -19.70 -2.18 -6.92
N ALA A 26 -20.62 -3.09 -7.24
CA ALA A 26 -21.84 -2.76 -7.97
C ALA A 26 -22.74 -1.81 -7.16
N ILE A 27 -22.85 -2.04 -5.84
CA ILE A 27 -23.55 -1.14 -4.91
C ILE A 27 -22.87 0.23 -4.89
N ASP A 28 -21.54 0.31 -4.80
CA ASP A 28 -20.80 1.58 -4.84
C ASP A 28 -21.12 2.36 -6.14
N TYR A 29 -21.18 1.67 -7.29
CA TYR A 29 -21.55 2.27 -8.57
C TYR A 29 -23.00 2.76 -8.59
N LEU A 30 -23.93 1.95 -8.08
CA LEU A 30 -25.34 2.31 -7.99
C LEU A 30 -25.54 3.55 -7.10
N LEU A 31 -24.89 3.60 -5.94
CA LEU A 31 -24.93 4.76 -5.06
C LEU A 31 -24.31 5.99 -5.73
N THR A 32 -23.17 5.82 -6.41
CA THR A 32 -22.54 6.93 -7.15
C THR A 32 -23.46 7.46 -8.24
N PHE A 33 -24.19 6.58 -8.93
CA PHE A 33 -25.18 6.96 -9.95
C PHE A 33 -26.38 7.68 -9.33
N LEU A 34 -26.93 7.15 -8.24
CA LEU A 34 -28.06 7.75 -7.52
C LEU A 34 -27.74 9.15 -7.00
N PHE A 35 -26.55 9.34 -6.43
CA PHE A 35 -26.07 10.62 -5.91
C PHE A 35 -25.36 11.48 -6.95
N PHE A 36 -25.32 11.07 -8.22
CA PHE A 36 -24.60 11.79 -9.27
C PHE A 36 -25.03 13.26 -9.39
N PRO A 37 -26.33 13.62 -9.44
CA PRO A 37 -26.74 15.02 -9.57
C PRO A 37 -26.27 15.87 -8.39
N LEU A 38 -26.35 15.33 -7.17
CA LEU A 38 -25.91 16.01 -5.96
C LEU A 38 -24.39 16.21 -5.95
N ILE A 39 -23.61 15.17 -6.28
CA ILE A 39 -22.14 15.29 -6.33
C ILE A 39 -21.71 16.27 -7.41
N LEU A 40 -22.40 16.29 -8.56
CA LEU A 40 -22.12 17.23 -9.64
C LEU A 40 -22.40 18.68 -9.19
N LEU A 41 -23.52 18.93 -8.53
CA LEU A 41 -23.83 20.24 -7.94
C LEU A 41 -22.74 20.67 -6.95
N LEU A 42 -22.31 19.78 -6.06
CA LEU A 42 -21.24 20.04 -5.10
C LEU A 42 -19.90 20.30 -5.80
N LEU A 43 -19.58 19.61 -6.90
CA LEU A 43 -18.37 19.88 -7.68
C LEU A 43 -18.38 21.27 -8.31
N PHE A 44 -19.53 21.74 -8.83
CA PHE A 44 -19.66 23.11 -9.30
C PHE A 44 -19.47 24.13 -8.16
N PHE A 45 -20.05 23.87 -7.00
CA PHE A 45 -19.84 24.71 -5.81
C PHE A 45 -18.37 24.75 -5.40
N ILE A 46 -17.70 23.59 -5.30
CA ILE A 46 -16.27 23.47 -4.97
C ILE A 46 -15.40 24.28 -5.94
N ARG A 47 -15.73 24.25 -7.24
CA ARG A 47 -15.04 25.04 -8.27
C ARG A 47 -15.26 26.54 -8.08
N GLY A 48 -16.48 26.94 -7.74
CA GLY A 48 -16.83 28.33 -7.43
C GLY A 48 -16.02 28.88 -6.25
N ILE A 49 -15.82 28.08 -5.20
CA ILE A 49 -15.10 28.51 -3.99
C ILE A 49 -13.57 28.40 -4.06
N ARG A 50 -13.02 27.94 -5.19
CA ARG A 50 -11.59 27.63 -5.36
C ARG A 50 -10.66 28.76 -4.92
N LYS A 51 -11.04 30.02 -5.16
CA LYS A 51 -10.23 31.20 -4.81
C LYS A 51 -10.04 31.36 -3.29
N TRP A 52 -11.02 30.94 -2.48
CA TRP A 52 -10.91 30.98 -1.02
C TRP A 52 -10.27 29.72 -0.45
N LYS A 53 -10.67 28.55 -0.97
CA LYS A 53 -10.06 27.27 -0.58
C LYS A 53 -10.06 26.29 -1.74
N HIS A 54 -8.87 25.80 -2.10
CA HIS A 54 -8.74 24.82 -3.17
C HIS A 54 -8.86 23.41 -2.61
N ILE A 55 -10.04 22.80 -2.82
CA ILE A 55 -10.32 21.42 -2.43
C ILE A 55 -9.91 20.47 -3.56
N ARG A 56 -9.16 19.42 -3.27
CA ARG A 56 -8.71 18.45 -4.28
C ARG A 56 -8.98 17.01 -3.85
N PHE A 57 -9.13 16.13 -4.84
CA PHE A 57 -9.40 14.71 -4.64
C PHE A 57 -8.30 13.86 -5.27
N GLY A 58 -7.78 12.89 -4.53
CA GLY A 58 -6.71 11.99 -4.96
C GLY A 58 -6.92 10.56 -4.50
N TYR A 59 -5.95 9.69 -4.79
CA TYR A 59 -5.95 8.32 -4.30
C TYR A 59 -4.54 7.77 -4.11
N PHE A 60 -4.42 6.66 -3.38
CA PHE A 60 -3.16 5.92 -3.23
C PHE A 60 -3.31 4.48 -3.73
N VAL A 61 -2.38 4.00 -4.56
CA VAL A 61 -2.38 2.61 -5.02
C VAL A 61 -1.87 1.70 -3.90
N SER A 62 -2.76 0.94 -3.28
CA SER A 62 -2.41 0.08 -2.13
C SER A 62 -2.26 -1.40 -2.44
N SER A 63 -2.41 -1.83 -3.70
CA SER A 63 -2.42 -3.25 -4.03
C SER A 63 -1.07 -3.96 -3.89
N ARG A 64 0.03 -3.18 -3.85
CA ARG A 64 1.40 -3.67 -3.68
C ARG A 64 2.16 -2.74 -2.75
N ILE A 65 2.91 -3.30 -1.80
CA ILE A 65 3.54 -2.53 -0.73
C ILE A 65 4.56 -1.51 -1.26
N GLY A 66 5.33 -1.85 -2.30
CA GLY A 66 6.32 -0.93 -2.88
C GLY A 66 5.69 0.35 -3.43
N HIS A 67 4.61 0.24 -4.21
CA HIS A 67 3.86 1.41 -4.68
C HIS A 67 3.21 2.16 -3.52
N PHE A 68 2.59 1.43 -2.58
CA PHE A 68 1.82 2.04 -1.51
C PHE A 68 2.69 2.88 -0.56
N VAL A 69 3.86 2.36 -0.18
CA VAL A 69 4.81 3.06 0.69
C VAL A 69 5.43 4.26 -0.04
N ALA A 70 5.90 4.06 -1.27
CA ALA A 70 6.53 5.13 -2.05
C ALA A 70 5.55 6.27 -2.34
N ASP A 71 4.34 5.98 -2.81
CA ASP A 71 3.36 7.00 -3.16
C ASP A 71 2.93 7.82 -1.93
N VAL A 72 2.61 7.16 -0.82
CA VAL A 72 2.21 7.83 0.41
C VAL A 72 3.37 8.66 0.96
N GLY A 73 4.59 8.12 0.96
CA GLY A 73 5.78 8.84 1.42
C GLY A 73 6.06 10.10 0.61
N ILE A 74 6.04 9.99 -0.72
CA ILE A 74 6.29 11.13 -1.63
C ILE A 74 5.22 12.20 -1.40
N SER A 75 3.94 11.80 -1.36
CA SER A 75 2.84 12.74 -1.12
C SER A 75 2.91 13.37 0.28
N PHE A 76 3.36 12.65 1.30
CA PHE A 76 3.54 13.19 2.65
C PHE A 76 4.64 14.26 2.67
N ALA A 77 5.77 13.98 2.04
CA ALA A 77 6.88 14.91 1.93
C ALA A 77 6.50 16.18 1.14
N GLU A 78 5.68 16.05 0.11
CA GLU A 78 5.19 17.17 -0.70
C GLU A 78 4.09 17.99 0.00
N ALA A 79 3.14 17.33 0.69
CA ALA A 79 2.03 18.00 1.35
C ALA A 79 2.49 18.97 2.44
N LYS A 80 3.58 18.66 3.14
CA LYS A 80 4.17 19.56 4.14
C LYS A 80 4.61 20.91 3.56
N LYS A 81 4.95 20.96 2.26
CA LYS A 81 5.38 22.19 1.60
C LYS A 81 4.22 23.13 1.27
N SER A 82 2.96 22.68 1.34
CA SER A 82 1.81 23.50 0.95
C SER A 82 0.60 23.31 1.86
N ARG A 83 0.26 24.37 2.61
CA ARG A 83 -0.99 24.47 3.40
C ARG A 83 -2.18 25.03 2.60
N GLU A 84 -1.95 25.33 1.32
CA GLU A 84 -2.92 26.00 0.45
C GLU A 84 -4.15 25.11 0.21
N TYR A 85 -3.93 23.81 0.04
CA TYR A 85 -4.96 22.88 -0.39
C TYR A 85 -5.72 22.23 0.78
N LEU A 86 -6.96 21.83 0.52
CA LEU A 86 -7.69 20.86 1.35
C LEU A 86 -7.85 19.59 0.53
N ASP A 87 -6.99 18.62 0.81
CA ASP A 87 -6.95 17.39 0.04
C ASP A 87 -7.75 16.27 0.71
N PHE A 88 -8.50 15.53 -0.09
CA PHE A 88 -9.18 14.30 0.29
C PHE A 88 -8.70 13.15 -0.58
N TYR A 89 -8.49 11.99 0.04
CA TYR A 89 -7.97 10.81 -0.62
C TYR A 89 -8.91 9.62 -0.45
N PHE A 90 -8.88 8.67 -1.39
CA PHE A 90 -9.42 7.33 -1.19
C PHE A 90 -8.33 6.28 -1.48
N ILE A 91 -8.49 5.08 -0.92
CA ILE A 91 -7.51 4.00 -1.09
C ILE A 91 -8.23 2.79 -1.69
N PRO A 92 -8.06 2.53 -3.01
CA PRO A 92 -8.71 1.41 -3.66
C PRO A 92 -8.21 0.06 -3.14
N LYS A 93 -9.14 -0.85 -2.84
CA LYS A 93 -8.81 -2.25 -2.51
C LYS A 93 -8.19 -2.98 -3.72
N PRO A 94 -7.33 -4.00 -3.50
CA PRO A 94 -6.92 -4.55 -2.19
C PRO A 94 -5.86 -3.71 -1.47
N ILE A 95 -5.75 -3.90 -0.15
CA ILE A 95 -4.74 -3.27 0.71
C ILE A 95 -3.61 -4.28 0.97
N SER A 96 -2.37 -3.94 0.59
CA SER A 96 -1.22 -4.85 0.72
C SER A 96 -0.68 -4.94 2.14
N ASN A 97 -0.80 -3.86 2.90
CA ASN A 97 -0.32 -3.75 4.28
C ASN A 97 -1.31 -2.91 5.11
N MET A 98 -1.95 -3.53 6.11
CA MET A 98 -2.97 -2.88 6.93
C MET A 98 -2.39 -1.89 7.93
N GLN A 99 -1.17 -2.12 8.43
CA GLN A 99 -0.50 -1.19 9.33
C GLN A 99 -0.17 0.12 8.62
N TRP A 100 0.40 0.03 7.42
CA TRP A 100 0.66 1.20 6.59
C TRP A 100 -0.63 1.92 6.17
N TYR A 101 -1.71 1.19 5.91
CA TYR A 101 -3.03 1.79 5.69
C TYR A 101 -3.52 2.61 6.89
N LYS A 102 -3.42 2.07 8.12
CA LYS A 102 -3.77 2.81 9.34
C LYS A 102 -2.93 4.08 9.48
N MET A 103 -1.61 3.96 9.31
CA MET A 103 -0.68 5.10 9.35
C MET A 103 -1.05 6.16 8.31
N THR A 104 -1.38 5.74 7.08
CA THR A 104 -1.82 6.64 6.01
C THR A 104 -3.10 7.38 6.41
N CYS A 105 -4.13 6.67 6.88
CA CYS A 105 -5.40 7.29 7.29
C CYS A 105 -5.27 8.24 8.49
N ARG A 106 -4.25 8.09 9.34
CA ARG A 106 -3.96 9.04 10.43
C ARG A 106 -3.34 10.35 9.93
N ASN A 107 -2.67 10.32 8.78
CA ASN A 107 -1.89 11.45 8.27
C ASN A 107 -2.52 12.14 7.07
N PHE A 108 -3.58 11.58 6.49
CA PHE A 108 -4.29 12.11 5.33
C PHE A 108 -5.80 12.04 5.56
N ASN A 109 -6.56 12.97 4.97
CA ASN A 109 -8.02 12.92 4.97
C ASN A 109 -8.53 11.82 4.03
N VAL A 110 -8.50 10.57 4.49
CA VAL A 110 -8.92 9.41 3.71
C VAL A 110 -10.41 9.15 3.92
N THR A 111 -11.20 9.23 2.86
CA THR A 111 -12.64 8.93 2.86
C THR A 111 -13.07 8.23 1.58
N LYS A 112 -14.01 7.29 1.69
CA LYS A 112 -14.56 6.61 0.50
C LYS A 112 -15.32 7.56 -0.42
N ILE A 113 -15.94 8.62 0.13
CA ILE A 113 -16.72 9.58 -0.66
C ILE A 113 -15.82 10.30 -1.68
N ALA A 114 -14.53 10.49 -1.39
CA ALA A 114 -13.57 11.07 -2.32
C ALA A 114 -13.45 10.27 -3.63
N GLU A 115 -13.72 8.96 -3.61
CA GLU A 115 -13.75 8.13 -4.82
C GLU A 115 -14.82 8.61 -5.81
N ALA A 116 -16.01 8.95 -5.32
CA ALA A 116 -17.11 9.41 -6.15
C ALA A 116 -16.82 10.79 -6.75
N PHE A 117 -16.34 11.74 -5.94
CA PHE A 117 -15.91 13.06 -6.41
C PHE A 117 -14.80 12.96 -7.45
N TYR A 118 -13.75 12.17 -7.18
CA TYR A 118 -12.64 11.97 -8.12
C TYR A 118 -13.13 11.39 -9.46
N ARG A 119 -13.99 10.36 -9.44
CA ARG A 119 -14.48 9.69 -10.64
C ARG A 119 -15.38 10.62 -11.48
N ILE A 120 -16.32 11.31 -10.85
CA ILE A 120 -17.22 12.23 -11.55
C ILE A 120 -16.43 13.41 -12.11
N ASP A 121 -15.52 13.99 -11.33
CA ASP A 121 -14.63 15.04 -11.81
C ASP A 121 -13.79 14.57 -13.01
N LYS A 122 -13.27 13.34 -12.98
CA LYS A 122 -12.51 12.71 -14.08
C LYS A 122 -13.30 12.56 -15.37
N ILE A 123 -14.59 12.26 -15.28
CA ILE A 123 -15.46 12.07 -16.44
C ILE A 123 -15.89 13.42 -17.03
N ILE A 124 -16.30 14.37 -16.19
CA ILE A 124 -16.94 15.61 -16.63
C ILE A 124 -15.92 16.70 -16.97
N PHE A 125 -14.86 16.83 -16.17
CA PHE A 125 -13.92 17.95 -16.28
C PHE A 125 -12.53 17.47 -16.72
N LYS A 126 -12.24 17.64 -18.00
CA LYS A 126 -10.90 17.41 -18.55
C LYS A 126 -9.90 18.37 -17.89
N ASN A 127 -8.73 17.87 -17.50
CA ASN A 127 -7.65 18.65 -16.86
C ASN A 127 -8.06 19.42 -15.58
N SER A 128 -8.94 18.84 -14.77
CA SER A 128 -9.36 19.45 -13.51
C SER A 128 -8.20 19.73 -12.56
N LEU A 129 -8.13 20.96 -12.05
CA LEU A 129 -7.21 21.37 -10.99
C LEU A 129 -7.61 20.80 -9.61
N HIS A 130 -8.85 20.34 -9.46
CA HIS A 130 -9.37 19.71 -8.25
C HIS A 130 -8.99 18.23 -8.15
N ARG A 131 -8.10 17.75 -9.03
CA ARG A 131 -7.65 16.36 -9.06
C ARG A 131 -6.17 16.26 -8.76
N ILE A 132 -5.84 15.39 -7.83
CA ILE A 132 -4.46 15.04 -7.50
C ILE A 132 -4.06 13.85 -8.35
N ILE A 133 -3.01 14.02 -9.15
CA ILE A 133 -2.40 12.94 -9.91
C ILE A 133 -1.45 12.21 -8.96
N PRO A 134 -1.71 10.92 -8.62
CA PRO A 134 -0.91 10.21 -7.62
C PRO A 134 0.51 9.94 -8.13
N PRO A 135 1.51 9.81 -7.23
CA PRO A 135 2.88 9.49 -7.62
C PRO A 135 3.02 8.23 -8.48
N ALA A 136 2.15 7.22 -8.31
CA ALA A 136 2.10 6.07 -9.21
C ALA A 136 1.89 6.44 -10.69
N GLU A 137 1.06 7.44 -10.98
CA GLU A 137 0.79 7.87 -12.36
C GLU A 137 1.86 8.86 -12.84
N ARG A 138 2.16 9.90 -12.06
CA ARG A 138 3.09 10.97 -12.49
C ARG A 138 4.57 10.60 -12.42
N LEU A 139 4.96 9.70 -11.50
CA LEU A 139 6.35 9.37 -11.21
C LEU A 139 6.67 7.87 -11.30
N ASN A 140 5.69 7.02 -11.60
CA ASN A 140 5.82 5.56 -11.51
C ASN A 140 6.26 5.10 -10.11
N SER A 141 5.81 5.79 -9.06
CA SER A 141 6.19 5.53 -7.66
C SER A 141 7.70 5.60 -7.40
N ARG A 142 8.42 6.44 -8.14
CA ARG A 142 9.85 6.69 -7.95
C ARG A 142 10.07 8.08 -7.39
N ASP A 143 10.96 8.21 -6.43
CA ASP A 143 11.37 9.51 -5.92
C ASP A 143 12.37 10.19 -6.87
N LYS A 144 11.89 10.58 -8.05
CA LYS A 144 12.73 11.23 -9.08
C LYS A 144 13.22 12.62 -8.66
N ASN A 145 12.55 13.23 -7.69
CA ASN A 145 12.81 14.60 -7.26
C ASN A 145 13.58 14.66 -5.93
N GLY A 146 13.98 13.51 -5.37
CA GLY A 146 14.68 13.43 -4.08
C GLY A 146 13.89 13.98 -2.90
N VAL A 147 12.55 13.99 -2.98
CA VAL A 147 11.72 14.59 -1.92
C VAL A 147 11.75 13.76 -0.64
N LEU A 148 11.94 12.44 -0.73
CA LEU A 148 12.09 11.57 0.43
C LEU A 148 13.44 11.77 1.10
N SER A 149 14.52 11.88 0.33
CA SER A 149 15.87 12.09 0.87
C SER A 149 16.06 13.48 1.46
N SER A 150 15.39 14.49 0.89
CA SER A 150 15.48 15.88 1.37
C SER A 150 14.61 16.18 2.59
N ASN A 151 13.78 15.23 3.02
CA ASN A 151 12.84 15.42 4.12
C ASN A 151 13.14 14.45 5.26
N THR A 152 13.44 14.99 6.45
CA THR A 152 13.73 14.20 7.64
C THR A 152 12.47 13.71 8.35
N ASP A 153 11.31 14.29 8.05
CA ASP A 153 10.08 13.93 8.71
C ASP A 153 9.44 12.70 8.08
N LEU A 154 9.34 11.64 8.87
CA LEU A 154 8.69 10.39 8.49
C LEU A 154 7.28 10.30 9.11
N ILE A 155 6.44 9.44 8.53
CA ILE A 155 5.16 9.07 9.14
C ILE A 155 5.47 8.21 10.38
N PRO A 156 5.19 8.67 11.61
CA PRO A 156 5.63 7.97 12.81
C PRO A 156 4.68 6.82 13.18
N PHE A 157 5.26 5.80 13.82
CA PHE A 157 4.49 4.85 14.63
C PHE A 157 4.00 5.53 15.92
N THR A 158 2.88 5.06 16.46
CA THR A 158 2.42 5.51 17.79
C THR A 158 3.28 4.89 18.90
N LYS A 159 3.19 5.45 20.12
CA LYS A 159 3.85 4.87 21.30
C LYS A 159 3.41 3.42 21.52
N ASP A 160 2.12 3.14 21.42
CA ASP A 160 1.57 1.78 21.61
C ASP A 160 2.04 0.81 20.51
N GLU A 161 2.13 1.26 19.27
CA GLU A 161 2.67 0.45 18.16
C GLU A 161 4.14 0.09 18.41
N ASN A 162 4.93 1.05 18.90
CA ASN A 162 6.33 0.80 19.28
C ASN A 162 6.44 -0.16 20.46
N ILE A 163 5.63 0.02 21.52
CA ILE A 163 5.60 -0.87 22.68
C ILE A 163 5.21 -2.30 22.26
N PHE A 164 4.18 -2.43 21.42
CA PHE A 164 3.75 -3.72 20.88
C PHE A 164 4.90 -4.44 20.15
N CYS A 165 5.57 -3.75 19.23
CA CYS A 165 6.69 -4.32 18.47
C CYS A 165 7.86 -4.69 19.39
N LYS A 166 8.27 -3.81 20.32
CA LYS A 166 9.35 -4.09 21.27
C LYS A 166 9.03 -5.29 22.17
N ASN A 167 7.79 -5.40 22.64
CA ASN A 167 7.36 -6.55 23.44
C ASN A 167 7.37 -7.85 22.64
N TRP A 168 6.97 -7.80 21.37
CA TRP A 168 7.06 -8.98 20.48
C TRP A 168 8.53 -9.39 20.25
N LEU A 169 9.43 -8.43 20.00
CA LEU A 169 10.87 -8.68 19.86
C LEU A 169 11.46 -9.29 21.15
N LYS A 170 11.15 -8.73 22.32
CA LYS A 170 11.60 -9.25 23.63
C LYS A 170 11.16 -10.68 23.88
N LYS A 171 9.93 -11.04 23.47
CA LYS A 171 9.43 -12.43 23.55
C LYS A 171 10.21 -13.40 22.66
N LYS A 172 10.90 -12.93 21.62
CA LYS A 172 11.79 -13.75 20.79
C LYS A 172 13.19 -13.90 21.37
N GLY A 173 13.55 -13.11 22.38
CA GLY A 173 14.87 -13.09 23.00
C GLY A 173 15.70 -11.86 22.68
N TRP A 174 15.18 -10.94 21.84
CA TRP A 174 15.86 -9.67 21.54
C TRP A 174 15.93 -8.79 22.79
N LYS A 175 17.11 -8.23 23.04
CA LYS A 175 17.34 -7.28 24.14
C LYS A 175 17.39 -5.87 23.59
N GLU A 176 17.03 -4.89 24.44
CA GLU A 176 17.11 -3.49 24.06
C GLU A 176 18.53 -3.15 23.55
N ASP A 177 18.60 -2.33 22.50
CA ASP A 177 19.83 -1.90 21.83
C ASP A 177 20.57 -2.98 21.01
N GLU A 178 20.07 -4.22 20.94
CA GLU A 178 20.63 -5.20 20.01
C GLU A 178 20.33 -4.81 18.55
N ALA A 179 21.38 -4.80 17.72
CA ALA A 179 21.25 -4.48 16.31
C ALA A 179 20.52 -5.60 15.54
N PHE A 180 19.72 -5.20 14.56
CA PHE A 180 19.02 -6.12 13.69
C PHE A 180 19.07 -5.69 12.22
N ILE A 181 18.90 -6.67 11.34
CA ILE A 181 18.92 -6.52 9.90
C ILE A 181 17.62 -7.06 9.33
N CYS A 182 16.93 -6.24 8.55
CA CYS A 182 15.76 -6.65 7.79
C CYS A 182 16.18 -7.07 6.38
N LEU A 183 15.99 -8.36 6.08
CA LEU A 183 16.23 -8.92 4.76
C LEU A 183 14.91 -8.98 3.98
N ILE A 184 14.84 -8.31 2.83
CA ILE A 184 13.70 -8.39 1.91
C ILE A 184 14.15 -9.18 0.67
N VAL A 185 13.72 -10.43 0.56
CA VAL A 185 13.96 -11.27 -0.62
C VAL A 185 12.66 -11.39 -1.39
N ARG A 186 12.66 -10.92 -2.64
CA ARG A 186 11.49 -10.97 -3.49
C ARG A 186 11.37 -12.33 -4.17
N ASP A 187 10.16 -12.88 -4.16
CA ASP A 187 9.75 -13.97 -5.04
C ASP A 187 8.37 -13.71 -5.66
N SER A 188 7.87 -14.71 -6.40
CA SER A 188 6.59 -14.66 -7.10
C SER A 188 5.37 -14.94 -6.22
N ALA A 189 5.56 -15.40 -4.97
CA ALA A 189 4.49 -15.96 -4.12
C ALA A 189 3.38 -14.94 -3.87
N TYR A 190 3.76 -13.69 -3.60
CA TYR A 190 2.80 -12.61 -3.35
C TYR A 190 1.87 -12.37 -4.54
N LEU A 191 2.45 -12.26 -5.75
CA LEU A 191 1.68 -11.98 -6.96
C LEU A 191 0.80 -13.17 -7.35
N GLN A 192 1.30 -14.39 -7.20
CA GLN A 192 0.53 -15.60 -7.45
C GLN A 192 -0.66 -15.72 -6.49
N LYS A 193 -0.47 -15.43 -5.19
CA LYS A 193 -1.54 -15.54 -4.18
C LYS A 193 -2.57 -14.42 -4.26
N TYR A 194 -2.11 -13.16 -4.29
CA TYR A 194 -2.99 -11.98 -4.12
C TYR A 194 -3.40 -11.30 -5.43
N MET A 195 -2.72 -11.61 -6.54
CA MET A 195 -3.02 -11.06 -7.87
C MET A 195 -3.21 -12.17 -8.90
N SER A 196 -3.70 -13.33 -8.46
CA SER A 196 -3.95 -14.49 -9.30
C SER A 196 -4.74 -14.10 -10.56
N GLY A 197 -4.43 -14.71 -11.71
CA GLY A 197 -5.17 -14.51 -12.97
C GLY A 197 -4.65 -13.40 -13.87
N ARG A 198 -3.52 -12.79 -13.51
CA ARG A 198 -2.69 -12.01 -14.42
C ARG A 198 -1.35 -12.73 -14.62
N ASN A 199 -0.82 -12.66 -15.83
CA ASN A 199 0.51 -13.17 -16.11
C ASN A 199 1.54 -12.13 -15.66
N PHE A 200 2.39 -12.49 -14.69
CA PHE A 200 3.49 -11.67 -14.21
C PHE A 200 4.87 -12.22 -14.58
N SER A 201 4.97 -13.14 -15.54
CA SER A 201 6.23 -13.77 -15.97
C SER A 201 7.30 -12.76 -16.39
N TYR A 202 6.89 -11.62 -16.97
CA TYR A 202 7.78 -10.51 -17.32
C TYR A 202 8.48 -9.89 -16.10
N HIS A 203 8.08 -10.22 -14.87
CA HIS A 203 8.72 -9.81 -13.63
C HIS A 203 9.61 -10.90 -12.99
N ASN A 204 9.68 -12.11 -13.56
CA ASN A 204 10.41 -13.25 -12.98
C ASN A 204 11.92 -12.99 -12.86
N PHE A 205 12.51 -12.20 -13.75
CA PHE A 205 13.94 -11.85 -13.72
C PHE A 205 14.39 -11.12 -12.44
N ARG A 206 13.43 -10.69 -11.62
CA ARG A 206 13.64 -9.97 -10.36
C ARG A 206 13.37 -10.84 -9.13
N ASP A 207 12.93 -12.08 -9.32
CA ASP A 207 12.72 -13.02 -8.24
C ASP A 207 14.06 -13.67 -7.90
N THR A 208 14.34 -13.82 -6.61
CA THR A 208 15.61 -14.35 -6.12
C THR A 208 15.36 -15.58 -5.25
N GLN A 209 16.26 -16.57 -5.35
CA GLN A 209 16.22 -17.76 -4.49
C GLN A 209 16.72 -17.41 -3.10
N ILE A 210 15.95 -17.74 -2.05
CA ILE A 210 16.34 -17.38 -0.68
C ILE A 210 17.65 -18.05 -0.25
N ASN A 211 17.91 -19.27 -0.73
CA ASN A 211 19.11 -20.03 -0.35
C ASN A 211 20.41 -19.35 -0.77
N THR A 212 20.41 -18.45 -1.74
CA THR A 212 21.62 -17.67 -2.10
C THR A 212 22.05 -16.70 -1.01
N TYR A 213 21.18 -16.42 -0.02
CA TYR A 213 21.48 -15.56 1.13
C TYR A 213 21.93 -16.35 2.37
N LEU A 214 21.94 -17.68 2.35
CA LEU A 214 22.23 -18.51 3.54
C LEU A 214 23.55 -18.13 4.21
N ASN A 215 24.63 -18.04 3.44
CA ASN A 215 25.95 -17.70 3.97
C ASN A 215 25.98 -16.30 4.56
N SER A 216 25.30 -15.33 3.95
CA SER A 216 25.17 -13.98 4.48
C SER A 216 24.38 -13.96 5.80
N VAL A 217 23.29 -14.71 5.88
CA VAL A 217 22.49 -14.81 7.11
C VAL A 217 23.31 -15.44 8.24
N LYS A 218 24.03 -16.54 7.97
CA LYS A 218 24.92 -17.19 8.94
C LYS A 218 25.99 -16.23 9.46
N LEU A 219 26.69 -15.56 8.55
CA LEU A 219 27.74 -14.59 8.91
C LEU A 219 27.18 -13.47 9.80
N LEU A 220 26.04 -12.88 9.43
CA LEU A 220 25.43 -11.79 10.20
C LEU A 220 25.00 -12.25 11.60
N VAL A 221 24.46 -13.45 11.70
CA VAL A 221 24.06 -14.03 12.98
C VAL A 221 25.27 -14.37 13.86
N GLU A 222 26.35 -14.90 13.28
CA GLU A 222 27.63 -15.16 13.96
C GLU A 222 28.30 -13.86 14.46
N MET A 223 28.14 -12.76 13.72
CA MET A 223 28.54 -11.41 14.15
C MET A 223 27.65 -10.84 15.26
N GLY A 224 26.60 -11.57 15.66
CA GLY A 224 25.70 -11.20 16.76
C GLY A 224 24.46 -10.40 16.35
N TYR A 225 24.23 -10.17 15.05
CA TYR A 225 23.04 -9.47 14.59
C TYR A 225 21.79 -10.36 14.63
N TRP A 226 20.65 -9.76 14.94
CA TRP A 226 19.37 -10.34 14.60
C TRP A 226 19.11 -10.20 13.09
N VAL A 227 18.60 -11.24 12.46
CA VAL A 227 18.24 -11.22 11.04
C VAL A 227 16.77 -11.58 10.89
N PHE A 228 15.98 -10.62 10.40
CA PHE A 228 14.57 -10.80 10.10
C PHE A 228 14.39 -10.87 8.58
N ARG A 229 14.08 -12.05 8.04
CA ARG A 229 13.57 -12.12 6.68
C ARG A 229 12.13 -11.61 6.70
N MET A 230 11.91 -10.47 6.07
CA MET A 230 10.61 -9.80 6.02
C MET A 230 9.83 -10.23 4.77
N GLY A 231 8.50 -10.27 4.91
CA GLY A 231 7.60 -10.54 3.80
C GLY A 231 6.24 -11.04 4.29
N LYS A 232 5.22 -10.90 3.44
CA LYS A 232 3.86 -11.38 3.77
C LYS A 232 3.66 -12.84 3.38
N VAL A 233 4.20 -13.26 2.25
CA VAL A 233 4.16 -14.63 1.75
C VAL A 233 5.42 -14.83 0.93
N ALA A 234 6.01 -16.02 1.05
CA ALA A 234 7.13 -16.47 0.25
C ALA A 234 6.92 -17.92 -0.18
N ASN A 235 7.62 -18.36 -1.22
CA ASN A 235 7.53 -19.71 -1.75
C ASN A 235 8.26 -20.73 -0.86
N GLU A 236 9.45 -20.36 -0.39
CA GLU A 236 10.36 -21.28 0.31
C GLU A 236 10.87 -20.68 1.61
N ARG A 237 10.97 -21.52 2.65
CA ARG A 237 11.67 -21.22 3.90
C ARG A 237 13.18 -21.23 3.66
N LEU A 238 13.93 -20.41 4.39
CA LEU A 238 15.37 -20.63 4.49
C LEU A 238 15.62 -21.79 5.47
N ASP A 239 16.33 -22.82 5.02
CA ASP A 239 16.70 -23.96 5.88
C ASP A 239 17.87 -23.59 6.80
N TYR A 240 17.54 -22.78 7.82
CA TYR A 240 18.46 -22.34 8.84
C TYR A 240 17.68 -22.03 10.11
N ASN A 241 17.99 -22.75 11.18
CA ASN A 241 17.38 -22.54 12.48
C ASN A 241 18.42 -21.95 13.44
N HIS A 242 18.17 -20.73 13.91
CA HIS A 242 19.02 -20.04 14.87
C HIS A 242 18.17 -19.06 15.68
N GLU A 243 18.47 -18.89 16.97
CA GLU A 243 17.69 -18.03 17.88
C GLU A 243 17.54 -16.58 17.37
N ARG A 244 18.58 -16.06 16.71
CA ARG A 244 18.62 -14.69 16.15
C ARG A 244 18.13 -14.58 14.71
N PHE A 245 17.67 -15.67 14.11
CA PHE A 245 17.10 -15.65 12.76
C PHE A 245 15.59 -15.88 12.80
N ILE A 246 14.84 -14.95 12.21
CA ILE A 246 13.38 -15.05 12.11
C ILE A 246 12.96 -14.97 10.64
N ASP A 247 12.42 -16.08 10.14
CA ASP A 247 11.78 -16.15 8.83
C ASP A 247 10.30 -15.74 8.92
N TYR A 248 10.07 -14.41 8.95
CA TYR A 248 8.75 -13.84 9.22
C TYR A 248 7.63 -14.29 8.25
N PRO A 249 7.88 -14.50 6.93
CA PRO A 249 6.92 -15.11 6.00
C PRO A 249 6.29 -16.42 6.48
N PHE A 250 6.97 -17.17 7.35
CA PHE A 250 6.56 -18.49 7.82
C PHE A 250 6.34 -18.57 9.33
N SER A 251 6.40 -17.43 10.03
CA SER A 251 6.13 -17.33 11.46
C SER A 251 4.63 -17.49 11.74
N MET A 252 4.29 -18.15 12.85
CA MET A 252 2.90 -18.25 13.32
C MET A 252 2.34 -16.90 13.76
N ASP A 253 3.21 -15.95 14.11
CA ASP A 253 2.82 -14.60 14.57
C ASP A 253 2.52 -13.64 13.41
N GLN A 254 2.50 -14.12 12.16
CA GLN A 254 2.21 -13.31 10.99
C GLN A 254 0.71 -12.96 10.92
N ASN A 255 0.42 -11.66 10.74
CA ASN A 255 -0.93 -11.11 10.55
C ASN A 255 -1.34 -10.97 9.06
#